data_AF-A0A353X8L4-F1
#
_entry.id   AF-A0A353X8L4-F1
#
_cell.length_a   1.000
_cell.length_b   1.000
_cell.length_c   1.000
_cell.angle_alpha   90.00
_cell.angle_beta   90.00
_cell.angle_gamma   90.00
#
_symmetry.space_group_name_H-M   'P 1'
#
loop_
_entity.id
_entity.type
_entity.pdbx_description
1 polymer ?
#
loop_
_entity_poly.entity_id
_entity_poly.type
_entity_poly.pdbx_seq_one_letter_code
_entity_poly.pdbx_strand_id
1 'polypeptide(L)'
;MNIRSKTMTNIPSLPGAYILENSGRPIYIGSTENLFRRINEWRNNPENPCVRRMGFDNVSYRATSGLEEARRLELHWFNHFRPVCNLATPPGTA
;
A
#
# COMPACT_ATOMS: atom_id res chain seq x y z
N MET A 1 22.92 -11.96 -15.51
CA MET A 1 21.87 -12.67 -14.74
C MET A 1 20.58 -11.88 -14.89
N ASN A 2 19.71 -12.25 -15.85
CA ASN A 2 18.47 -11.53 -16.11
C ASN A 2 17.44 -11.89 -15.04
N ILE A 3 17.26 -11.02 -14.05
CA ILE A 3 16.17 -11.13 -13.11
C ILE A 3 14.90 -10.77 -13.87
N ARG A 4 14.17 -11.80 -14.32
CA ARG A 4 12.84 -11.65 -14.90
C ARG A 4 11.92 -11.06 -13.83
N SER A 5 11.52 -9.81 -14.03
CA SER A 5 10.45 -9.14 -13.30
C SER A 5 9.25 -10.07 -13.21
N LYS A 6 8.96 -10.55 -12.00
CA LYS A 6 7.87 -11.50 -11.74
C LYS A 6 6.54 -10.76 -11.93
N THR A 7 6.01 -10.83 -13.15
CA THR A 7 4.59 -10.64 -13.55
C THR A 7 3.79 -9.57 -12.80
N MET A 8 3.77 -8.39 -13.41
CA MET A 8 2.96 -7.21 -13.10
C MET A 8 1.43 -7.36 -13.29
N THR A 9 0.86 -8.56 -13.40
CA THR A 9 -0.34 -8.71 -14.24
C THR A 9 -1.72 -8.72 -13.58
N ASN A 10 -1.87 -8.81 -12.25
CA ASN A 10 -3.21 -9.03 -11.65
C ASN A 10 -3.55 -8.15 -10.45
N ILE A 11 -3.15 -6.87 -10.41
CA ILE A 11 -3.70 -5.96 -9.38
C ILE A 11 -5.13 -5.60 -9.80
N PRO A 12 -6.17 -5.93 -9.01
CA PRO A 12 -7.54 -5.68 -9.40
C PRO A 12 -7.89 -4.19 -9.32
N SER A 13 -8.81 -3.75 -10.18
CA SER A 13 -9.47 -2.44 -10.08
C SER A 13 -10.63 -2.49 -9.09
N LEU A 14 -10.37 -2.98 -7.87
CA LEU A 14 -11.35 -3.12 -6.80
C LEU A 14 -10.93 -2.33 -5.55
N PRO A 15 -11.87 -2.05 -4.64
CA PRO A 15 -11.53 -1.56 -3.30
C PRO A 15 -10.62 -2.55 -2.58
N GLY A 16 -9.77 -2.03 -1.71
CA GLY A 16 -8.91 -2.88 -0.90
C GLY A 16 -7.89 -2.11 -0.09
N ALA A 17 -7.18 -2.85 0.76
CA ALA A 17 -6.04 -2.35 1.52
C ALA A 17 -4.74 -2.87 0.94
N TYR A 18 -3.67 -2.09 1.09
CA TYR A 18 -2.34 -2.42 0.62
C TYR A 18 -1.27 -2.07 1.67
N ILE A 19 -0.14 -2.75 1.54
CA ILE A 19 1.08 -2.58 2.33
C ILE A 19 2.22 -2.34 1.37
N LEU A 20 2.90 -1.21 1.51
CA LEU A 20 4.18 -0.97 0.86
C LEU A 20 5.29 -1.50 1.77
N GLU A 21 6.17 -2.30 1.19
CA GLU A 21 7.24 -2.97 1.92
C GLU A 21 8.60 -2.59 1.35
N ASN A 22 9.58 -2.49 2.23
CA ASN A 22 10.98 -2.33 1.85
C ASN A 22 11.79 -3.38 2.60
N SER A 23 12.50 -4.24 1.86
CA SER A 23 13.31 -5.31 2.42
C SER A 23 12.49 -6.21 3.37
N GLY A 24 11.24 -6.49 2.98
CA GLY A 24 10.30 -7.31 3.75
C GLY A 24 9.71 -6.64 5.01
N ARG A 25 9.94 -5.35 5.24
CA ARG A 25 9.33 -4.60 6.34
C ARG A 25 8.19 -3.71 5.85
N PRO A 26 6.99 -3.76 6.45
CA PRO A 26 5.93 -2.79 6.20
C PRO A 26 6.38 -1.37 6.54
N ILE A 27 6.41 -0.49 5.53
CA ILE A 27 6.77 0.92 5.72
C ILE A 27 5.57 1.84 5.61
N TYR A 28 4.54 1.45 4.85
CA TYR A 28 3.32 2.21 4.71
C TYR A 28 2.12 1.29 4.48
N ILE A 29 0.97 1.65 5.02
CA ILE A 29 -0.30 0.93 4.85
C ILE A 29 -1.37 1.94 4.44
N GLY A 30 -2.23 1.57 3.50
CA GLY A 30 -3.37 2.40 3.13
C GLY A 30 -4.53 1.59 2.58
N SER A 31 -5.69 2.23 2.47
CA SER A 31 -6.85 1.72 1.73
C SER A 31 -7.16 2.57 0.50
N THR A 32 -7.93 2.01 -0.43
CA THR A 32 -8.38 2.70 -1.64
C THR A 32 -9.64 2.05 -2.21
N GLU A 33 -10.39 2.81 -3.01
CA GLU A 33 -11.48 2.28 -3.84
C GLU A 33 -10.97 1.55 -5.09
N ASN A 34 -9.70 1.76 -5.47
CA ASN A 34 -9.12 1.16 -6.66
C ASN A 34 -7.63 0.84 -6.44
N LEU A 35 -7.34 -0.43 -6.12
CA LEU A 35 -5.99 -0.94 -5.88
C LEU A 35 -5.05 -0.71 -7.07
N PHE A 36 -5.51 -1.00 -8.29
CA PHE A 36 -4.70 -0.81 -9.51
C PHE A 36 -4.23 0.64 -9.65
N ARG A 37 -5.16 1.60 -9.55
CA ARG A 37 -4.84 3.03 -9.63
C ARG A 37 -3.85 3.45 -8.53
N ARG A 38 -4.17 3.15 -7.27
CA ARG A 38 -3.38 3.64 -6.13
C ARG A 38 -1.97 3.05 -6.08
N ILE A 39 -1.81 1.77 -6.42
CA ILE A 39 -0.49 1.14 -6.45
C ILE A 39 0.37 1.70 -7.59
N ASN A 40 -0.24 2.01 -8.74
CA ASN A 40 0.47 2.68 -9.83
C ASN A 40 0.87 4.12 -9.48
N GLU A 41 0.04 4.86 -8.73
CA GLU A 41 0.41 6.19 -8.20
C GLU A 41 1.67 6.10 -7.32
N TRP A 42 1.73 5.13 -6.41
CA TRP A 42 2.92 4.92 -5.57
C TRP A 42 4.18 4.61 -6.37
N ARG A 43 4.06 3.82 -7.44
CA ARG A 43 5.20 3.45 -8.29
C ARG A 43 5.72 4.62 -9.12
N ASN A 44 4.83 5.49 -9.58
CA ASN A 44 5.19 6.58 -10.49
C ASN A 44 5.59 7.86 -9.73
N ASN A 45 4.88 8.20 -8.65
CA ASN A 45 5.11 9.42 -7.90
C ASN A 45 4.62 9.27 -6.44
N PRO A 46 5.44 8.72 -5.54
CA PRO A 46 5.07 8.56 -4.14
C PRO A 46 4.87 9.94 -3.46
N GLU A 47 3.64 10.27 -3.10
CA GLU A 47 3.27 11.54 -2.48
C GLU A 47 3.87 11.70 -1.08
N ASN A 48 3.93 10.61 -0.30
CA ASN A 48 4.45 10.63 1.06
C ASN A 48 5.99 10.80 1.08
N PRO A 49 6.53 11.87 1.70
CA PRO A 49 7.98 12.12 1.73
C PRO A 49 8.80 11.00 2.41
N CYS A 50 8.24 10.32 3.41
CA CYS A 50 8.89 9.18 4.05
C CYS A 50 9.00 8.00 3.09
N VAL A 51 7.91 7.64 2.40
CA VAL A 51 7.92 6.57 1.39
C VAL A 51 8.86 6.93 0.23
N ARG A 52 8.87 8.18 -0.22
CA ARG A 52 9.77 8.65 -1.28
C ARG A 52 11.25 8.54 -0.88
N ARG A 53 11.58 8.81 0.38
CA ARG A 53 12.95 8.70 0.91
C ARG A 53 13.38 7.25 1.11
N MET A 54 12.49 6.43 1.67
CA MET A 54 12.82 5.03 1.97
C MET A 54 12.82 4.16 0.71
N GLY A 55 11.91 4.43 -0.23
CA GLY A 55 11.57 3.52 -1.32
C GLY A 55 10.82 2.29 -0.81
N PHE A 56 10.15 1.59 -1.72
CA PHE A 56 9.54 0.29 -1.49
C PHE A 56 9.92 -0.65 -2.64
N ASP A 57 10.11 -1.93 -2.35
CA ASP A 57 10.47 -2.97 -3.33
C ASP A 57 9.34 -3.97 -3.56
N ASN A 58 8.37 -4.02 -2.65
CA ASN A 58 7.22 -4.91 -2.76
C ASN A 58 5.91 -4.23 -2.35
N VAL A 59 4.81 -4.77 -2.86
CA VAL A 59 3.45 -4.34 -2.51
C VAL A 59 2.60 -5.58 -2.25
N SER A 60 2.13 -5.70 -1.03
CA SER A 60 1.14 -6.70 -0.61
C SER A 60 -0.24 -6.04 -0.58
N TYR A 61 -1.30 -6.72 -1.02
CA TYR A 61 -2.64 -6.15 -1.03
C TYR A 61 -3.73 -7.20 -0.81
N ARG A 62 -4.91 -6.72 -0.42
CA ARG A 62 -6.13 -7.51 -0.31
C ARG A 62 -7.31 -6.72 -0.84
N ALA A 63 -7.95 -7.23 -1.89
CA ALA A 63 -9.21 -6.70 -2.39
C ALA A 63 -10.35 -6.99 -1.40
N THR A 64 -11.31 -6.07 -1.32
CA THR A 64 -12.46 -6.12 -0.42
C THR A 64 -13.75 -5.84 -1.21
N SER A 65 -14.90 -6.07 -0.57
CA SER A 65 -16.21 -5.79 -1.16
C SER A 65 -16.51 -4.29 -1.30
N GLY A 66 -15.85 -3.46 -0.49
CA GLY A 66 -16.04 -2.01 -0.46
C GLY A 66 -14.97 -1.26 0.33
N LEU A 67 -15.02 0.07 0.29
CA LEU A 67 -14.05 0.95 0.94
C LEU A 67 -14.09 0.86 2.47
N GLU A 68 -15.27 0.64 3.06
CA GLU A 68 -15.40 0.54 4.52
C GLU A 68 -14.63 -0.69 5.06
N GLU A 69 -14.78 -1.84 4.41
CA GLU A 69 -14.03 -3.05 4.75
C GLU A 69 -12.52 -2.83 4.56
N ALA A 70 -12.13 -2.13 3.48
CA ALA A 70 -10.73 -1.77 3.23
C ALA A 70 -10.15 -0.91 4.35
N ARG A 71 -10.90 0.09 4.84
CA ARG A 71 -10.48 0.98 5.95
C ARG A 71 -10.35 0.22 7.28
N ARG A 72 -11.28 -0.72 7.56
CA ARG A 72 -11.17 -1.58 8.74
C ARG A 72 -9.91 -2.45 8.68
N LEU A 73 -9.60 -2.99 7.50
CA LEU A 73 -8.40 -3.80 7.28
C LEU A 73 -7.12 -2.96 7.38
N GLU A 74 -7.11 -1.75 6.82
CA GLU A 74 -6.03 -0.77 6.98
C GLU A 74 -5.74 -0.50 8.46
N LEU A 75 -6.77 -0.17 9.25
CA LEU A 75 -6.64 0.09 10.69
C LEU A 75 -6.10 -1.14 11.43
N HIS A 76 -6.59 -2.33 11.10
CA HIS A 76 -6.10 -3.57 11.70
C HIS A 76 -4.61 -3.79 11.42
N TRP A 77 -4.19 -3.68 10.15
CA TRP A 77 -2.78 -3.82 9.77
C TRP A 77 -1.90 -2.70 10.34
N PHE A 78 -2.38 -1.46 10.35
CA PHE A 78 -1.67 -0.33 10.95
C PHE A 78 -1.36 -0.58 12.44
N ASN A 79 -2.35 -1.06 13.20
CA ASN A 79 -2.18 -1.37 14.61
C ASN A 79 -1.24 -2.56 14.85
N HIS A 80 -1.25 -3.54 13.94
CA HIS A 80 -0.40 -4.72 14.03
C HIS A 80 1.06 -4.45 13.66
N PHE A 81 1.31 -3.76 12.53
CA PHE A 81 2.66 -3.58 11.99
C PHE A 81 3.34 -2.26 12.39
N ARG A 82 2.56 -1.24 12.80
CA ARG A 82 3.07 0.11 13.14
C ARG A 82 4.05 0.67 12.09
N PRO A 83 3.62 0.79 10.82
CA PRO A 83 4.49 1.20 9.73
C PRO A 83 5.05 2.62 9.94
N VAL A 84 6.36 2.76 9.72
CA VAL A 84 7.12 3.99 10.01
C VAL A 84 6.64 5.21 9.23
N CYS A 85 6.17 5.04 7.99
CA CYS A 85 5.76 6.16 7.13
C CYS A 85 4.28 6.55 7.25
N ASN A 86 3.46 5.86 8.04
CA ASN A 86 2.09 6.30 8.33
C ASN A 86 2.02 7.38 9.43
N LEU A 87 3.15 7.75 10.05
CA LEU A 87 3.21 8.66 11.20
C LEU A 87 3.09 10.16 10.86
N ALA A 88 2.49 10.52 9.71
CA ALA A 88 2.21 11.92 9.35
C ALA A 88 0.72 12.21 9.09
N THR A 89 -0.12 11.19 8.95
CA THR A 89 -1.58 11.32 8.80
C THR A 89 -2.22 10.01 9.27
N PRO A 90 -2.96 9.99 10.38
CA PRO A 90 -3.68 8.79 10.78
C PRO A 90 -4.70 8.39 9.70
N PRO A 91 -5.00 7.09 9.53
CA PRO A 91 -6.05 6.63 8.61
C PRO A 91 -7.38 7.36 8.88
N GLY A 92 -7.95 8.02 7.86
CA GLY A 92 -9.30 8.62 7.94
C GLY A 92 -9.38 10.16 8.00
N THR A 93 -8.32 10.91 7.73
CA THR A 93 -8.30 12.39 7.74
C THR A 93 -8.32 13.07 6.37
N ALA A 94 -8.82 12.41 5.32
CA ALA A 94 -9.09 13.03 4.02
C ALA A 94 -10.59 13.05 3.74
#